data_AF-A0A931C1M6-F1
#
_entry.id   AF-A0A931C1M6-F1
#
_cell.length_a   1.000
_cell.length_b   1.000
_cell.length_c   1.000
_cell.angle_alpha   90.00
_cell.angle_beta   90.00
_cell.angle_gamma   90.00
#
_symmetry.space_group_name_H-M   'P 1'
#
loop_
_entity.id
_entity.type
_entity.pdbx_description
1 polymer ?
#
loop_
_entity_poly.entity_id
_entity_poly.type
_entity_poly.pdbx_seq_one_letter_code
_entity_poly.pdbx_strand_id
1 'polypeptide(L)'
;MRGEDARGAGLWPSIPAVLRVMTGWFFLGIGLLDLAVEMDGGLTAEYLLFHVVLAVSGVLLLTRHKLNSSRAGHLVAWPVALAGLGLSALPESARCCMAAYPRRRGYPFPFLGTGAGTHVDPKYLVIDVIFWGCVGLVLLTLVAVVERRMPERRTPVDLTRYGGHAEAYAYAATPDRTDENVGGLT
;
A
#
# COMPACT_ATOMS: atom_id res chain seq x y z
N MET A 1 -30.11 -26.50 15.93
CA MET A 1 -28.82 -25.77 16.10
C MET A 1 -28.30 -25.34 14.73
N ARG A 2 -28.84 -24.26 14.11
CA ARG A 2 -28.45 -23.82 12.74
C ARG A 2 -28.39 -22.29 12.60
N GLY A 3 -28.20 -21.58 13.71
CA GLY A 3 -28.29 -20.11 13.79
C GLY A 3 -27.04 -19.39 14.30
N GLU A 4 -26.05 -20.12 14.83
CA GLU A 4 -24.83 -19.52 15.40
C GLU A 4 -23.73 -19.35 14.35
N ASP A 5 -23.63 -20.25 13.36
CA ASP A 5 -22.61 -20.20 12.31
C ASP A 5 -22.81 -19.00 11.34
N ALA A 6 -24.05 -18.55 11.15
CA ALA A 6 -24.39 -17.44 10.27
C ALA A 6 -24.02 -16.06 10.86
N ARG A 7 -24.02 -15.93 12.19
CA ARG A 7 -23.61 -14.68 12.88
C ARG A 7 -22.08 -14.52 12.87
N GLY A 8 -21.35 -15.63 12.94
CA GLY A 8 -19.89 -15.63 12.81
C GLY A 8 -19.44 -15.16 11.42
N ALA A 9 -20.03 -15.71 10.35
CA ALA A 9 -19.62 -15.43 8.97
C ALA A 9 -19.77 -13.96 8.53
N GLY A 10 -20.69 -13.20 9.15
CA GLY A 10 -20.94 -11.79 8.80
C GLY A 10 -19.98 -10.77 9.44
N LEU A 11 -19.26 -11.14 10.50
CA LEU A 11 -18.35 -10.23 11.24
C LEU A 11 -16.91 -10.24 10.69
N TRP A 12 -16.48 -11.33 10.06
CA TRP A 12 -15.12 -11.44 9.50
C TRP A 12 -14.75 -10.38 8.44
N PRO A 13 -15.66 -9.93 7.55
CA PRO A 13 -15.34 -8.91 6.56
C PRO A 13 -15.15 -7.50 7.16
N SER A 14 -15.71 -7.21 8.35
CA SER A 14 -15.63 -5.88 8.96
C SER A 14 -14.34 -5.67 9.75
N ILE A 15 -13.76 -6.73 10.32
CA ILE A 15 -12.48 -6.71 11.06
C ILE A 15 -11.34 -6.05 10.24
N PRO A 16 -11.01 -6.49 9.02
CA PRO A 16 -9.91 -5.88 8.25
C PRO A 16 -10.22 -4.43 7.85
N ALA A 17 -11.49 -4.09 7.64
CA ALA A 17 -11.89 -2.72 7.33
C ALA A 17 -11.69 -1.80 8.54
N VAL A 18 -12.06 -2.24 9.74
CA VAL A 18 -11.85 -1.51 11.00
C VAL A 18 -10.37 -1.37 11.28
N LEU A 19 -9.59 -2.46 11.20
CA LEU A 19 -8.14 -2.42 11.40
C LEU A 19 -7.47 -1.46 10.41
N ARG A 20 -7.83 -1.50 9.12
CA ARG A 20 -7.31 -0.56 8.13
C ARG A 20 -7.58 0.89 8.53
N VAL A 21 -8.80 1.20 8.96
CA VAL A 21 -9.19 2.57 9.35
C VAL A 21 -8.46 3.00 10.62
N MET A 22 -8.39 2.14 11.64
CA MET A 22 -7.66 2.42 12.89
C MET A 22 -6.17 2.64 12.63
N THR A 23 -5.53 1.74 11.88
CA THR A 23 -4.12 1.85 11.51
C THR A 23 -3.87 3.08 10.63
N GLY A 24 -4.78 3.39 9.70
CA GLY A 24 -4.71 4.57 8.86
C GLY A 24 -4.72 5.87 9.67
N TRP A 25 -5.66 5.99 10.61
CA TRP A 25 -5.72 7.14 11.53
C TRP A 25 -4.51 7.21 12.46
N PHE A 26 -4.04 6.08 12.97
CA PHE A 26 -2.87 6.02 13.84
C PHE A 26 -1.61 6.51 13.12
N PHE A 27 -1.35 6.01 11.90
CA PHE A 27 -0.20 6.44 11.10
C PHE A 27 -0.30 7.90 10.67
N LEU A 28 -1.50 8.35 10.29
CA LEU A 28 -1.71 9.74 9.91
C LEU A 28 -1.51 10.67 11.12
N GLY A 29 -2.06 10.32 12.28
CA GLY A 29 -1.97 11.11 13.50
C GLY A 29 -0.53 11.26 13.99
N ILE A 30 0.19 10.13 14.12
CA ILE A 30 1.60 10.14 14.53
C ILE A 30 2.45 10.88 13.49
N GLY A 31 2.32 10.52 12.20
CA GLY A 31 3.10 11.15 11.15
C GLY A 31 2.90 12.67 11.08
N LEU A 32 1.67 13.17 11.20
CA LEU A 32 1.40 14.61 11.18
C LEU A 32 1.83 15.30 12.47
N LEU A 33 1.61 14.70 13.64
CA LEU A 33 2.02 15.27 14.92
C LEU A 33 3.54 15.43 14.96
N ASP A 34 4.27 14.38 14.60
CA ASP A 34 5.72 14.40 14.60
C ASP A 34 6.24 15.36 13.52
N LEU A 35 5.65 15.41 12.31
CA LEU A 35 6.01 16.41 11.30
C LEU A 35 5.78 17.84 11.79
N ALA A 36 4.68 18.09 12.52
CA ALA A 36 4.38 19.41 13.06
C ALA A 36 5.39 19.83 14.14
N VAL A 37 5.72 18.93 15.06
CA VAL A 37 6.76 19.16 16.08
C VAL A 37 8.11 19.38 15.41
N GLU A 38 8.38 18.67 14.32
CA GLU A 38 9.71 18.64 13.72
C GLU A 38 10.03 19.83 12.81
N MET A 39 9.02 20.44 12.20
CA MET A 39 9.19 21.70 11.48
C MET A 39 9.75 22.81 12.38
N ASP A 40 9.51 22.73 13.68
CA ASP A 40 10.03 23.67 14.68
C ASP A 40 11.35 23.19 15.33
N GLY A 41 11.66 21.89 15.25
CA GLY A 41 12.72 21.21 16.02
C GLY A 41 14.08 21.01 15.32
N GLY A 42 14.12 21.04 13.99
CA GLY A 42 15.38 21.00 13.21
C GLY A 42 16.08 19.63 13.12
N LEU A 43 15.35 18.53 12.88
CA LEU A 43 15.94 17.20 12.73
C LEU A 43 16.64 16.90 11.39
N THR A 44 17.30 15.74 11.38
CA THR A 44 17.90 15.07 10.23
C THR A 44 16.84 14.65 9.20
N ALA A 45 17.20 14.73 7.91
CA ALA A 45 16.33 14.39 6.78
C ALA A 45 15.73 12.97 6.84
N GLU A 46 16.42 12.04 7.50
CA GLU A 46 16.03 10.64 7.66
C GLU A 46 14.79 10.49 8.55
N TYR A 47 14.71 11.25 9.64
CA TYR A 47 13.53 11.28 10.52
C TYR A 47 12.34 11.87 9.78
N LEU A 48 12.54 12.94 9.01
CA LEU A 48 11.48 13.55 8.22
C LEU A 48 10.92 12.56 7.19
N LEU A 49 11.80 11.81 6.50
CA LEU A 49 11.38 10.77 5.55
C LEU A 49 10.50 9.70 6.20
N PHE A 50 10.88 9.21 7.39
CA PHE A 50 10.09 8.22 8.13
C PHE A 50 8.65 8.71 8.35
N HIS A 51 8.47 9.91 8.90
CA HIS A 51 7.15 10.44 9.22
C HIS A 51 6.33 10.80 7.98
N VAL A 52 6.98 11.27 6.90
CA VAL A 52 6.31 11.47 5.60
C VAL A 52 5.78 10.14 5.06
N VAL A 53 6.60 9.09 5.06
CA VAL A 53 6.17 7.77 4.57
C VAL A 53 5.01 7.21 5.41
N LEU A 54 5.07 7.37 6.73
CA LEU A 54 3.96 7.01 7.63
C LEU A 54 2.68 7.80 7.32
N ALA A 55 2.79 9.13 7.21
CA ALA A 55 1.64 10.00 6.93
C ALA A 55 0.99 9.66 5.59
N VAL A 56 1.79 9.52 4.52
CA VAL A 56 1.31 9.11 3.19
C VAL A 56 0.63 7.75 3.27
N SER A 57 1.22 6.78 3.97
CA SER A 57 0.64 5.44 4.14
C SER A 57 -0.69 5.48 4.90
N GLY A 58 -0.80 6.33 5.93
CA GLY A 58 -2.05 6.60 6.64
C GLY A 58 -3.14 7.13 5.71
N VAL A 59 -2.83 8.13 4.88
CA VAL A 59 -3.75 8.65 3.85
C VAL A 59 -4.16 7.56 2.86
N LEU A 60 -3.21 6.75 2.39
CA LEU A 60 -3.49 5.64 1.47
C LEU A 60 -4.42 4.61 2.10
N LEU A 61 -4.16 4.22 3.36
CA LEU A 61 -5.01 3.29 4.10
C LEU A 61 -6.43 3.83 4.27
N LEU A 62 -6.62 5.13 4.48
CA LEU A 62 -7.95 5.74 4.64
C LEU A 62 -8.68 5.85 3.29
N THR A 63 -8.01 6.36 2.26
CA THR A 63 -8.61 6.67 0.95
C THR A 63 -8.83 5.44 0.06
N ARG A 64 -7.97 4.42 0.14
CA ARG A 64 -8.04 3.24 -0.72
C ARG A 64 -8.77 2.11 -0.01
N HIS A 65 -10.05 1.95 -0.33
CA HIS A 65 -10.84 0.82 0.18
C HIS A 65 -10.39 -0.54 -0.40
N LYS A 66 -9.97 -0.55 -1.67
CA LYS A 66 -9.43 -1.73 -2.36
C LYS A 66 -8.22 -1.36 -3.20
N LEU A 67 -7.08 -1.99 -2.92
CA LEU A 67 -5.90 -1.97 -3.77
C LEU A 67 -6.04 -3.08 -4.81
N ASN A 68 -6.58 -2.74 -5.98
CA ASN A 68 -6.49 -3.62 -7.15
C ASN A 68 -5.03 -3.57 -7.64
N SER A 69 -4.15 -4.29 -6.95
CA SER A 69 -2.75 -4.44 -7.32
C SER A 69 -2.61 -5.53 -8.39
N SER A 70 -1.80 -5.27 -9.40
CA SER A 70 -1.39 -6.31 -10.33
C SER A 70 -0.37 -7.26 -9.70
N ARG A 71 -0.10 -8.38 -10.39
CA ARG A 71 1.02 -9.27 -10.06
C ARG A 71 2.35 -8.51 -10.09
N ALA A 72 2.53 -7.56 -11.02
CA ALA A 72 3.73 -6.75 -11.11
C ALA A 72 3.92 -5.85 -9.88
N GLY A 73 2.83 -5.26 -9.35
CA GLY A 73 2.87 -4.51 -8.09
C GLY A 73 3.41 -5.34 -6.94
N HIS A 74 2.93 -6.58 -6.77
CA HIS A 74 3.43 -7.47 -5.72
C HIS A 74 4.89 -7.89 -5.94
N LEU A 75 5.29 -8.15 -7.20
CA LEU A 75 6.67 -8.51 -7.54
C LEU A 75 7.67 -7.38 -7.29
N VAL A 76 7.24 -6.12 -7.27
CA VAL A 76 8.11 -4.98 -6.93
C VAL A 76 8.10 -4.71 -5.43
N ALA A 77 6.92 -4.67 -4.82
CA ALA A 77 6.80 -4.23 -3.43
C ALA A 77 7.35 -5.24 -2.41
N TRP A 78 7.14 -6.55 -2.63
CA TRP A 78 7.63 -7.57 -1.69
C TRP A 78 9.16 -7.62 -1.63
N PRO A 79 9.89 -7.70 -2.77
CA PRO A 79 11.34 -7.68 -2.73
C PRO A 79 11.91 -6.40 -2.15
N VAL A 80 11.31 -5.24 -2.40
CA VAL A 80 11.79 -3.98 -1.82
C VAL A 80 11.61 -3.96 -0.31
N ALA A 81 10.45 -4.39 0.19
CA ALA A 81 10.22 -4.47 1.64
C ALA A 81 11.18 -5.47 2.31
N LEU A 82 11.38 -6.65 1.72
CA LEU A 82 12.29 -7.67 2.24
C LEU A 82 13.76 -7.26 2.15
N ALA A 83 14.18 -6.69 1.03
CA ALA A 83 15.55 -6.19 0.84
C ALA A 83 15.83 -5.05 1.80
N GLY A 84 14.89 -4.13 1.97
CA GLY A 84 15.00 -3.05 2.93
C GLY A 84 15.12 -3.54 4.37
N LEU A 85 14.29 -4.50 4.78
CA LEU A 85 14.39 -5.13 6.08
C LEU A 85 15.74 -5.86 6.27
N GLY A 86 16.22 -6.54 5.22
CA GLY A 86 17.53 -7.20 5.20
C GLY A 86 18.70 -6.21 5.29
N LEU A 87 18.60 -5.05 4.65
CA LEU A 87 19.58 -3.96 4.78
C LEU A 87 19.59 -3.39 6.21
N SER A 88 18.42 -3.30 6.84
CA SER A 88 18.28 -2.85 8.24
C SER A 88 18.83 -3.89 9.24
N ALA A 89 18.95 -5.15 8.79
CA ALA A 89 19.55 -6.25 9.54
C ALA A 89 21.08 -6.31 9.40
N LEU A 90 21.69 -5.44 8.59
CA LEU A 90 23.14 -5.43 8.45
C LEU A 90 23.77 -5.11 9.80
N PRO A 91 24.65 -5.99 10.31
CA PRO A 91 25.22 -5.81 11.63
C PRO A 91 26.16 -4.61 11.63
N GLU A 92 25.83 -3.59 12.42
CA GLU A 92 26.78 -2.52 12.68
C GLU A 92 27.81 -3.01 13.70
N SER A 93 29.00 -3.34 13.20
CA SER A 93 30.16 -3.71 14.01
C SER A 93 30.85 -2.51 14.68
N ALA A 94 30.35 -1.29 14.45
CA ALA A 94 31.13 -0.09 14.71
C ALA A 94 31.41 0.20 16.21
N ARG A 95 30.62 -0.29 17.18
CA ARG A 95 30.80 0.09 18.60
C ARG A 95 30.30 -0.98 19.58
N CYS A 96 31.17 -1.89 19.97
CA CYS A 96 30.96 -2.91 21.02
C CYS A 96 30.61 -2.35 22.42
N CYS A 97 30.57 -1.04 22.62
CA CYS A 97 30.32 -0.39 23.91
C CYS A 97 29.22 0.69 23.84
N MET A 98 27.98 0.32 23.47
CA MET A 98 26.82 1.23 23.58
C MET A 98 26.28 1.30 25.03
N ALA A 99 27.09 1.81 25.96
CA ALA A 99 26.59 2.16 27.30
C ALA A 99 26.02 3.59 27.38
N ALA A 100 26.28 4.45 26.38
CA ALA A 100 25.81 5.84 26.39
C ALA A 100 25.52 6.33 24.95
N TYR A 101 24.23 6.36 24.58
CA TYR A 101 23.69 6.91 23.31
C TYR A 101 24.22 8.34 23.00
N PRO A 102 24.47 8.74 21.72
CA PRO A 102 23.44 9.53 20.99
C PRO A 102 23.48 9.53 19.44
N ARG A 103 24.27 8.67 18.76
CA ARG A 103 24.48 8.76 17.28
C ARG A 103 23.69 7.75 16.43
N ARG A 104 22.63 7.13 16.95
CA ARG A 104 21.66 6.37 16.14
C ARG A 104 20.60 7.32 15.57
N ARG A 105 21.03 8.22 14.69
CA ARG A 105 20.17 9.28 14.12
C ARG A 105 19.96 9.16 12.62
N GLY A 106 20.20 7.97 12.07
CA GLY A 106 20.03 7.71 10.65
C GLY A 106 19.15 6.50 10.39
N TYR A 107 18.42 6.59 9.29
CA TYR A 107 17.58 5.55 8.72
C TYR A 107 18.40 4.78 7.67
N PRO A 108 18.32 3.44 7.57
CA PRO A 108 17.51 2.48 8.36
C PRO A 108 17.98 2.34 9.82
N PHE A 109 17.12 1.82 10.72
CA PHE A 109 17.45 1.70 12.14
C PHE A 109 18.16 0.36 12.43
N PRO A 110 19.49 0.29 12.56
CA PRO A 110 20.19 -0.97 12.75
C PRO A 110 19.73 -1.67 14.05
N PHE A 111 18.95 -2.75 13.91
CA PHE A 111 18.39 -3.48 15.06
C PHE A 111 19.30 -4.61 15.55
N LEU A 112 20.29 -5.01 14.73
CA LEU A 112 21.25 -6.08 15.03
C LEU A 112 22.61 -5.49 15.43
N GLY A 113 23.01 -5.71 16.69
CA GLY A 113 24.35 -5.40 17.18
C GLY A 113 25.15 -6.68 17.42
N THR A 114 26.44 -6.69 17.05
CA THR A 114 27.32 -7.87 17.17
C THR A 114 28.54 -7.64 18.07
N GLY A 115 28.57 -6.55 18.82
CA GLY A 115 29.72 -6.11 19.61
C GLY A 115 30.19 -7.10 20.69
N ALA A 116 29.34 -7.38 21.68
CA ALA A 116 29.66 -8.24 22.83
C ALA A 116 28.85 -9.56 22.82
N GLY A 117 28.31 -9.91 21.64
CA GLY A 117 27.28 -10.91 21.44
C GLY A 117 26.22 -10.39 20.47
N THR A 118 25.43 -11.29 19.88
CA THR A 118 24.32 -10.92 19.00
C THR A 118 23.18 -10.38 19.85
N HIS A 119 22.90 -9.08 19.74
CA HIS A 119 21.78 -8.43 20.41
C HIS A 119 20.80 -7.88 19.37
N VAL A 120 19.53 -8.20 19.55
CA VAL A 120 18.42 -7.69 18.74
C VAL A 120 17.63 -6.72 19.60
N ASP A 121 17.55 -5.46 19.18
CA ASP A 121 16.65 -4.51 19.81
C ASP A 121 15.25 -4.64 19.18
N PRO A 122 14.26 -5.21 19.91
CA PRO A 122 12.93 -5.45 19.35
C PRO A 122 12.20 -4.15 19.00
N LYS A 123 12.55 -3.02 19.63
CA LYS A 123 11.93 -1.72 19.35
C LYS A 123 12.29 -1.26 17.94
N TYR A 124 13.56 -1.29 17.58
CA TYR A 124 14.00 -0.87 16.23
C TYR A 124 13.55 -1.86 15.15
N LEU A 125 13.54 -3.16 15.47
CA LEU A 125 12.98 -4.18 14.56
C LEU A 125 11.51 -3.89 14.22
N VAL A 126 10.68 -3.59 15.22
CA VAL A 126 9.26 -3.26 14.98
C VAL A 126 9.13 -1.99 14.14
N ILE A 127 9.94 -0.97 14.41
CA ILE A 127 9.94 0.28 13.65
C ILE A 127 10.31 0.03 12.18
N ASP A 128 11.34 -0.75 11.90
CA ASP A 128 11.75 -1.07 10.53
C ASP A 128 10.69 -1.90 9.79
N VAL A 129 10.08 -2.88 10.46
CA VAL A 129 8.99 -3.67 9.87
C VAL A 129 7.82 -2.77 9.48
N ILE A 130 7.44 -1.84 10.36
CA ILE A 130 6.38 -0.87 10.06
C ILE A 130 6.77 0.01 8.87
N PHE A 131 7.98 0.56 8.88
CA PHE A 131 8.43 1.45 7.81
C PHE A 131 8.49 0.75 6.46
N TRP A 132 9.15 -0.41 6.37
CA TRP A 132 9.28 -1.13 5.10
C TRP A 132 7.94 -1.68 4.62
N GLY A 133 7.03 -2.02 5.53
CA GLY A 133 5.63 -2.30 5.20
C GLY A 133 4.92 -1.09 4.58
N CYS A 134 5.12 0.10 5.14
CA CYS A 134 4.59 1.36 4.60
C CYS A 134 5.18 1.70 3.23
N VAL A 135 6.50 1.57 3.03
CA VAL A 135 7.15 1.74 1.73
C VAL A 135 6.58 0.77 0.70
N GLY A 136 6.43 -0.50 1.07
CA GLY A 136 5.79 -1.50 0.21
C GLY A 136 4.37 -1.11 -0.21
N LEU A 137 3.56 -0.60 0.73
CA LEU A 137 2.21 -0.10 0.45
C LEU A 137 2.21 1.09 -0.53
N VAL A 138 3.14 2.04 -0.33
CA VAL A 138 3.31 3.19 -1.22
C VAL A 138 3.68 2.72 -2.63
N LEU A 139 4.65 1.80 -2.75
CA LEU A 139 5.07 1.25 -4.04
C LEU A 139 3.96 0.48 -4.75
N LEU A 140 3.21 -0.36 -4.03
CA LEU A 140 2.03 -1.04 -4.58
C LEU A 140 1.04 -0.04 -5.18
N THR A 141 0.81 1.06 -4.46
CA THR A 141 -0.11 2.10 -4.91
C THR A 141 0.44 2.83 -6.13
N LEU A 142 1.72 3.17 -6.15
CA LEU A 142 2.37 3.83 -7.27
C LEU A 142 2.30 2.98 -8.54
N VAL A 143 2.64 1.69 -8.46
CA VAL A 143 2.53 0.78 -9.60
C VAL A 143 1.09 0.69 -10.09
N ALA A 144 0.12 0.53 -9.18
CA ALA A 144 -1.29 0.48 -9.55
C ALA A 144 -1.79 1.79 -10.20
N VAL A 145 -1.24 2.94 -9.81
CA VAL A 145 -1.55 4.23 -10.45
C VAL A 145 -0.91 4.31 -11.83
N VAL A 146 0.37 3.94 -11.96
CA VAL A 146 1.10 3.94 -13.23
C VAL A 146 0.43 3.03 -14.25
N GLU A 147 0.07 1.80 -13.87
CA GLU A 147 -0.63 0.86 -14.73
C GLU A 147 -1.99 1.38 -15.19
N ARG A 148 -2.73 2.09 -14.33
CA ARG A 148 -4.00 2.72 -14.72
C ARG A 148 -3.79 3.88 -15.71
N ARG A 149 -2.62 4.53 -15.66
CA ARG A 149 -2.28 5.67 -16.52
C ARG A 149 -1.57 5.27 -17.81
N MET A 150 -1.10 4.02 -17.92
CA MET A 150 -0.53 3.46 -19.14
C MET A 150 -1.61 2.70 -19.92
N PRO A 151 -2.24 3.31 -20.95
CA PRO A 151 -3.30 2.68 -21.74
C PRO A 151 -2.81 1.54 -22.67
N GLU A 152 -1.50 1.30 -22.77
CA GLU A 152 -0.88 0.52 -23.85
C GLU A 152 -0.96 -1.00 -23.75
N ARG A 153 -1.57 -1.58 -22.70
CA ARG A 153 -1.68 -3.04 -22.54
C ARG A 153 -3.10 -3.58 -22.50
N ARG A 154 -4.06 -2.84 -23.06
CA ARG A 154 -5.24 -3.49 -23.63
C ARG A 154 -4.84 -3.92 -25.02
N THR A 155 -4.44 -5.18 -25.17
CA THR A 155 -4.51 -5.84 -26.49
C THR A 155 -5.85 -5.43 -27.09
N PRO A 156 -5.89 -4.84 -28.30
CA PRO A 156 -7.17 -4.56 -28.94
C PRO A 156 -7.96 -5.85 -28.86
N VAL A 157 -9.13 -5.79 -28.20
CA VAL A 157 -10.08 -6.89 -28.26
C VAL A 157 -10.31 -7.07 -29.74
N ASP A 158 -9.92 -8.22 -30.27
CA ASP A 158 -10.10 -8.51 -31.67
C ASP A 158 -11.60 -8.69 -31.93
N LEU A 159 -12.26 -7.57 -32.20
CA LEU A 159 -13.68 -7.50 -32.49
C LEU A 159 -14.01 -8.17 -33.83
N THR A 160 -13.00 -8.48 -34.66
CA THR A 160 -13.22 -9.23 -35.91
C THR A 160 -13.78 -10.63 -35.65
N ARG A 161 -13.56 -11.19 -34.44
CA ARG A 161 -14.14 -12.47 -34.01
C ARG A 161 -15.56 -12.36 -33.44
N TYR A 162 -16.03 -11.14 -33.12
CA TYR A 162 -17.38 -10.90 -32.57
C TYR A 162 -18.41 -10.46 -33.61
N GLY A 163 -18.01 -10.27 -34.88
CA GLY A 163 -18.87 -9.79 -35.98
C GLY A 163 -19.99 -10.73 -36.45
N GLY A 164 -20.38 -11.75 -35.67
CA GLY A 164 -21.36 -12.76 -36.10
C GLY A 164 -22.46 -13.13 -35.12
N HIS A 165 -22.44 -12.65 -33.87
CA HIS A 165 -23.37 -13.15 -32.84
C HIS A 165 -24.25 -12.10 -32.15
N ALA A 166 -24.00 -10.80 -32.37
CA ALA A 166 -24.78 -9.75 -31.71
C ALA A 166 -25.97 -9.23 -32.56
N GLU A 167 -25.95 -9.40 -33.88
CA GLU A 167 -26.88 -8.63 -34.73
C GLU A 167 -28.15 -9.40 -35.10
N ALA A 168 -28.10 -10.73 -35.28
CA ALA A 168 -29.26 -11.48 -35.78
C ALA A 168 -30.47 -11.49 -34.82
N TYR A 169 -30.24 -11.50 -33.50
CA TYR A 169 -31.33 -11.48 -32.51
C TYR A 169 -31.81 -10.07 -32.13
N ALA A 170 -30.97 -9.05 -32.30
CA ALA A 170 -31.36 -7.67 -32.05
C ALA A 170 -32.31 -7.14 -33.15
N TYR A 171 -32.14 -7.59 -34.40
CA TYR A 171 -33.05 -7.26 -35.50
C TYR A 171 -34.40 -7.98 -35.42
N ALA A 172 -34.47 -9.15 -34.77
CA ALA A 172 -35.71 -9.92 -34.65
C ALA A 172 -36.64 -9.46 -33.52
N ALA A 173 -36.13 -8.66 -32.57
CA ALA A 173 -36.85 -8.32 -31.33
C ALA A 173 -37.60 -6.99 -31.37
N THR A 174 -37.56 -6.21 -32.46
CA THR A 174 -38.17 -4.87 -32.50
C THR A 174 -38.84 -4.61 -33.85
N PRO A 175 -40.13 -4.96 -34.02
CA PRO A 175 -40.88 -4.75 -35.27
C PRO A 175 -41.35 -3.29 -35.48
N ASP A 176 -41.04 -2.37 -34.57
CA ASP A 176 -41.46 -0.97 -34.69
C ASP A 176 -40.33 -0.01 -34.31
N ARG A 177 -39.85 0.74 -35.30
CA ARG A 177 -38.75 1.73 -35.16
C ARG A 177 -39.02 3.01 -35.94
N THR A 178 -40.29 3.34 -36.15
CA THR A 178 -40.64 4.63 -36.78
C THR A 178 -40.53 5.82 -35.82
N ASP A 179 -40.32 5.59 -34.53
CA ASP A 179 -40.27 6.64 -33.48
C ASP A 179 -38.96 6.68 -32.64
N GLU A 180 -37.91 5.92 -32.98
CA GLU A 180 -36.60 6.13 -32.34
C GLU A 180 -35.90 7.33 -32.97
N ASN A 181 -36.32 8.51 -32.49
CA ASN A 181 -35.62 9.79 -32.61
C ASN A 181 -34.22 9.66 -31.99
N VAL A 182 -33.28 9.13 -32.75
CA VAL A 182 -31.84 9.28 -32.51
C VAL A 182 -31.51 10.76 -32.71
N GLY A 183 -31.54 11.47 -31.59
CA GLY A 183 -31.36 12.91 -31.47
C GLY A 183 -30.24 13.43 -32.37
N GLY A 184 -30.63 14.42 -33.18
CA GLY A 184 -29.80 15.04 -34.19
C GLY A 184 -28.49 15.60 -33.68
N LEU A 185 -27.47 15.45 -34.53
CA LEU A 185 -26.34 16.37 -34.61
C LEU A 185 -26.81 17.58 -35.42
N THR A 186 -26.97 18.72 -34.75
CA THR A 186 -26.77 20.04 -35.36
C THR A 186 -25.30 20.40 -35.28
#